data_AF-A0A7W5J6R1-F1
#
_entry.id   AF-A0A7W5J6R1-F1
#
_cell.length_a   1.000
_cell.length_b   1.000
_cell.length_c   1.000
_cell.angle_alpha   90.00
_cell.angle_beta   90.00
_cell.angle_gamma   90.00
#
_symmetry.space_group_name_H-M   'P 1'
#
loop_
_entity.id
_entity.type
_entity.pdbx_description
1 polymer ?
#
loop_
_entity_poly.entity_id
_entity_poly.type
_entity_poly.pdbx_seq_one_letter_code
_entity_poly.pdbx_strand_id
1 'polypeptide(L)'
;MRYSYQAEKLSSARHALMLPHSLGEAQSIADAFHEISLALHQLDVSKLNESAKRWIAILQGYMDTTGVSDPDSEGAWVVKARTFTTDDQIRISTAVDELAHWFDYEEGT
;
A
#
# COMPACT_ATOMS: atom_id res chain seq x y z
N MET A 1 -3.24 -15.19 16.33
CA MET A 1 -2.78 -13.81 16.09
C MET A 1 -3.89 -13.06 15.38
N ARG A 2 -4.26 -11.88 15.87
CA ARG A 2 -5.44 -11.13 15.40
C ARG A 2 -5.26 -10.58 13.97
N TYR A 3 -4.01 -10.32 13.57
CA TYR A 3 -3.68 -9.61 12.33
C TYR A 3 -2.53 -10.23 11.51
N SER A 4 -2.24 -11.53 11.68
CA SER A 4 -1.09 -12.16 11.01
C SER A 4 -1.14 -12.05 9.48
N TYR A 5 -2.34 -12.13 8.88
CA TYR A 5 -2.52 -11.95 7.44
C TYR A 5 -2.22 -10.51 6.99
N GLN A 6 -2.68 -9.51 7.74
CA GLN A 6 -2.40 -8.10 7.46
C GLN A 6 -0.91 -7.80 7.57
N ALA A 7 -0.25 -8.31 8.61
CA ALA A 7 1.19 -8.16 8.83
C ALA A 7 2.00 -8.77 7.69
N GLU A 8 1.68 -10.01 7.28
CA GLU A 8 2.31 -10.67 6.12
C GLU A 8 2.20 -9.80 4.86
N LYS A 9 0.99 -9.34 4.55
CA LYS A 9 0.72 -8.58 3.33
C LYS A 9 1.38 -7.20 3.33
N LEU A 10 1.40 -6.50 4.45
CA LEU A 10 2.09 -5.22 4.55
C LEU A 10 3.61 -5.38 4.53
N SER A 11 4.15 -6.50 5.03
CA SER A 11 5.56 -6.85 4.86
C SER A 11 5.92 -7.06 3.38
N SER A 12 5.07 -7.78 2.62
CA SER A 12 5.23 -7.90 1.16
C SER A 12 5.13 -6.55 0.44
N ALA A 13 4.19 -5.68 0.85
CA ALA A 13 4.07 -4.34 0.29
C ALA A 13 5.33 -3.49 0.53
N ARG A 14 5.91 -3.54 1.75
CA ARG A 14 7.20 -2.88 2.05
C ARG A 14 8.31 -3.39 1.16
N HIS A 15 8.39 -4.72 1.00
CA HIS A 15 9.43 -5.34 0.19
C HIS A 15 9.35 -4.89 -1.28
N ALA A 16 8.15 -4.78 -1.84
CA ALA A 16 7.96 -4.30 -3.22
C ALA A 16 8.49 -2.87 -3.46
N LEU A 17 8.49 -2.03 -2.41
CA LEU A 17 9.01 -0.66 -2.45
C LEU A 17 10.52 -0.56 -2.19
N MET A 18 11.18 -1.65 -1.76
CA MET A 18 12.63 -1.66 -1.55
C MET A 18 13.40 -1.73 -2.87
N LEU A 19 14.52 -1.02 -2.94
CA LEU A 19 15.41 -1.04 -4.10
C LEU A 19 16.18 -2.38 -4.20
N PRO A 20 16.52 -2.83 -5.43
CA PRO A 20 16.19 -2.22 -6.72
C PRO A 20 14.81 -2.64 -7.26
N HIS A 21 14.13 -1.72 -7.96
CA HIS A 21 12.86 -2.03 -8.65
C HIS A 21 13.12 -2.62 -10.04
N SER A 22 13.24 -3.94 -10.13
CA SER A 22 13.61 -4.67 -11.35
C SER A 22 12.68 -4.44 -12.55
N LEU A 23 11.39 -4.16 -12.28
CA LEU A 23 10.36 -3.88 -13.28
C LEU A 23 10.03 -2.37 -13.39
N GLY A 24 10.77 -1.53 -12.69
CA GLY A 24 10.57 -0.09 -12.60
C GLY A 24 9.65 0.34 -11.46
N GLU A 25 9.80 1.61 -11.07
CA GLU A 25 9.13 2.24 -9.93
C GLU A 25 7.60 2.08 -9.97
N ALA A 26 6.98 2.33 -11.13
CA ALA A 26 5.52 2.26 -11.26
C ALA A 26 4.96 0.85 -11.02
N GLN A 27 5.70 -0.19 -11.45
CA GLN A 27 5.29 -1.57 -11.20
C GLN A 27 5.47 -1.93 -9.73
N SER A 28 6.59 -1.55 -9.11
CA SER A 28 6.84 -1.74 -7.68
C SER A 28 5.74 -1.11 -6.80
N ILE A 29 5.27 0.08 -7.16
CA ILE A 29 4.17 0.75 -6.46
C ILE A 29 2.83 0.01 -6.68
N ALA A 30 2.56 -0.44 -7.90
CA ALA A 30 1.35 -1.20 -8.20
C ALA A 30 1.32 -2.55 -7.45
N ASP A 31 2.45 -3.23 -7.34
CA ASP A 31 2.60 -4.47 -6.59
C ASP A 31 2.37 -4.22 -5.08
N ALA A 32 2.94 -3.13 -4.54
CA ALA A 32 2.66 -2.71 -3.17
C ALA A 32 1.17 -2.42 -2.94
N PHE A 33 0.51 -1.72 -3.87
CA PHE A 33 -0.94 -1.46 -3.81
C PHE A 33 -1.76 -2.74 -3.86
N HIS A 34 -1.34 -3.73 -4.63
CA HIS A 34 -1.97 -5.04 -4.64
C HIS A 34 -1.91 -5.70 -3.25
N GLU A 35 -0.73 -5.80 -2.65
CA GLU A 35 -0.58 -6.39 -1.32
C GLU A 35 -1.32 -5.60 -0.23
N ILE A 36 -1.35 -4.27 -0.30
CA ILE A 36 -2.17 -3.44 0.59
C ILE A 36 -3.66 -3.74 0.42
N SER A 37 -4.13 -3.90 -0.82
CA SER A 37 -5.54 -4.22 -1.07
C SER A 37 -5.94 -5.57 -0.46
N LEU A 38 -5.02 -6.54 -0.45
CA LEU A 38 -5.19 -7.82 0.22
C LEU A 38 -5.19 -7.67 1.74
N ALA A 39 -4.26 -6.91 2.32
CA ALA A 39 -4.22 -6.63 3.75
C ALA A 39 -5.53 -5.99 4.25
N LEU A 40 -6.08 -5.05 3.49
CA LEU A 40 -7.32 -4.36 3.85
C LEU A 40 -8.59 -5.17 3.54
N HIS A 41 -8.46 -6.29 2.82
CA HIS A 41 -9.59 -7.15 2.51
C HIS A 41 -10.21 -7.73 3.79
N GLN A 42 -11.50 -7.49 4.00
CA GLN A 42 -12.28 -7.94 5.16
C GLN A 42 -11.80 -7.39 6.53
N LEU A 43 -10.90 -6.41 6.52
CA LEU A 43 -10.47 -5.71 7.73
C LEU A 43 -11.54 -4.71 8.18
N ASP A 44 -12.01 -4.83 9.42
CA ASP A 44 -12.89 -3.84 10.02
C ASP A 44 -12.08 -2.62 10.51
N VAL A 45 -11.83 -1.67 9.59
CA VAL A 45 -11.05 -0.45 9.82
C VAL A 45 -11.60 0.39 10.98
N SER A 46 -12.90 0.29 11.28
CA SER A 46 -13.53 1.07 12.36
C SER A 46 -12.97 0.71 13.74
N LYS A 47 -12.48 -0.53 13.92
CA LYS A 47 -11.91 -1.06 15.16
C LYS A 47 -10.44 -0.74 15.36
N LEU A 48 -9.79 -0.11 14.39
CA LEU A 48 -8.39 0.29 14.49
C LEU A 48 -8.24 1.62 15.24
N ASN A 49 -7.01 1.93 15.65
CA ASN A 49 -6.71 3.24 16.22
C ASN A 49 -6.66 4.34 15.14
N GLU A 50 -6.63 5.60 15.57
CA GLU A 50 -6.68 6.74 14.65
C GLU A 50 -5.44 6.87 13.77
N SER A 51 -4.27 6.40 14.24
CA SER A 51 -3.04 6.41 13.44
C SER A 51 -3.13 5.44 12.26
N ALA A 52 -3.53 4.18 12.51
CA ALA A 52 -3.73 3.17 11.48
C ALA A 52 -4.79 3.62 10.45
N LYS A 53 -5.92 4.16 10.92
CA LYS A 53 -6.95 4.74 10.03
C LYS A 53 -6.40 5.84 9.14
N ARG A 54 -5.54 6.71 9.67
CA ARG A 54 -4.92 7.80 8.90
C ARG A 54 -4.02 7.27 7.78
N TRP A 55 -3.15 6.30 8.06
CA TRP A 55 -2.28 5.73 7.03
C TRP A 55 -3.09 4.98 5.97
N ILE A 56 -4.11 4.22 6.38
CA ILE A 56 -5.04 3.56 5.45
C ILE A 56 -5.71 4.58 4.53
N ALA A 57 -6.22 5.69 5.07
CA ALA A 57 -6.86 6.73 4.27
C ALA A 57 -5.89 7.38 3.25
N ILE A 58 -4.63 7.60 3.65
CA ILE A 58 -3.58 8.09 2.73
C ILE A 58 -3.38 7.10 1.59
N LEU A 59 -3.17 5.82 1.90
CA LEU A 59 -2.93 4.77 0.90
C LEU A 59 -4.14 4.60 -0.03
N GLN A 60 -5.36 4.59 0.51
CA GLN A 60 -6.58 4.52 -0.29
C GLN A 60 -6.71 5.69 -1.27
N GLY A 61 -6.32 6.91 -0.88
CA GLY A 61 -6.29 8.05 -1.80
C GLY A 61 -5.31 7.87 -2.96
N TYR A 62 -4.15 7.28 -2.70
CA TYR A 62 -3.19 6.93 -3.76
C TYR A 62 -3.64 5.74 -4.60
N MET A 63 -4.38 4.78 -4.03
CA MET A 63 -4.94 3.62 -4.73
C MET A 63 -6.20 3.94 -5.53
N ASP A 64 -6.87 5.07 -5.31
CA ASP A 64 -8.09 5.42 -6.04
C ASP A 64 -7.82 5.64 -7.53
N THR A 65 -8.31 4.75 -8.39
CA THR A 65 -8.13 4.84 -9.85
C THR A 65 -9.28 5.55 -10.54
N THR A 66 -10.18 6.20 -9.80
CA THR A 66 -11.26 7.00 -10.39
C THR A 66 -10.70 8.03 -11.37
N GLY A 67 -11.15 7.95 -12.63
CA GLY A 67 -10.72 8.84 -13.70
C GLY A 67 -9.41 8.45 -14.40
N VAL A 68 -8.77 7.34 -14.01
CA VAL A 68 -7.59 6.81 -14.72
C VAL A 68 -8.05 6.05 -15.97
N SER A 69 -7.46 6.38 -17.12
CA SER A 69 -7.68 5.67 -18.39
C SER A 69 -6.50 4.75 -18.67
N ASP A 70 -6.79 3.46 -18.88
CA ASP A 70 -5.80 2.43 -19.18
C ASP A 70 -6.13 1.77 -20.53
N PRO A 71 -5.90 2.46 -21.67
CA PRO A 71 -6.24 1.95 -22.99
C PRO A 71 -5.38 0.74 -23.40
N ASP A 72 -4.18 0.62 -22.85
CA ASP A 72 -3.19 -0.41 -23.19
C ASP A 72 -3.27 -1.64 -22.26
N SER A 73 -4.19 -1.65 -21.29
CA SER A 73 -4.40 -2.75 -20.33
C SER A 73 -3.15 -3.08 -19.50
N GLU A 74 -2.41 -2.04 -19.09
CA GLU A 74 -1.20 -2.16 -18.28
C GLU A 74 -1.51 -2.33 -16.78
N GLY A 75 -2.74 -2.02 -16.37
CA GLY A 75 -3.19 -1.95 -15.00
C GLY A 75 -3.30 -0.50 -14.53
N ALA A 76 -4.49 -0.09 -14.10
CA ALA A 76 -4.77 1.29 -13.70
C ALA A 76 -3.85 1.82 -12.58
N TRP A 77 -3.38 0.98 -11.66
CA TRP A 77 -2.39 1.38 -10.65
C TRP A 77 -1.01 1.65 -11.24
N VAL A 78 -0.57 0.89 -12.24
CA VAL A 78 0.69 1.14 -12.95
C VAL A 78 0.60 2.48 -13.69
N VAL A 79 -0.50 2.71 -14.42
CA VAL A 79 -0.74 3.97 -15.15
C VAL A 79 -0.74 5.16 -14.18
N LYS A 80 -1.45 5.04 -13.05
CA LYS A 80 -1.49 6.09 -12.03
C LYS A 80 -0.11 6.33 -11.40
N ALA A 81 0.63 5.27 -11.08
CA ALA A 81 1.94 5.38 -10.42
C ALA A 81 2.97 6.14 -11.25
N ARG A 82 2.87 6.12 -12.59
CA ARG A 82 3.72 6.93 -13.48
C ARG A 82 3.52 8.44 -13.32
N THR A 83 2.41 8.87 -12.73
CA THR A 83 2.12 10.29 -12.47
C THR A 83 2.63 10.77 -11.11
N PHE A 84 3.08 9.86 -10.25
CA PHE A 84 3.53 10.19 -8.91
C PHE A 84 4.88 10.91 -8.94
N THR A 85 4.93 11.99 -8.16
CA THR A 85 6.18 12.69 -7.88
C THR A 85 7.03 11.88 -6.89
N THR A 86 8.31 12.25 -6.74
CA THR A 86 9.14 11.67 -5.68
C THR A 86 8.55 11.88 -4.28
N ASP A 87 7.90 13.03 -4.04
CA ASP A 87 7.24 13.29 -2.75
C ASP A 87 6.05 12.35 -2.52
N ASP A 88 5.30 12.02 -3.56
CA ASP A 88 4.23 11.01 -3.49
C ASP A 88 4.80 9.62 -3.19
N GLN A 89 5.90 9.24 -3.84
CA GLN A 89 6.56 7.95 -3.63
C GLN A 89 7.10 7.82 -2.20
N ILE A 90 7.70 8.88 -1.66
CA ILE A 90 8.14 8.94 -0.26
C ILE A 90 6.93 8.81 0.66
N ARG A 91 5.85 9.54 0.38
CA ARG A 91 4.64 9.52 1.22
C ARG A 91 3.96 8.15 1.23
N ILE A 92 3.90 7.47 0.09
CA ILE A 92 3.43 6.09 -0.02
C ILE A 92 4.33 5.19 0.83
N SER A 93 5.65 5.24 0.62
CA SER A 93 6.61 4.39 1.32
C SER A 93 6.53 4.56 2.83
N THR A 94 6.47 5.81 3.33
CA THR A 94 6.30 6.10 4.76
C THR A 94 4.97 5.57 5.29
N ALA A 95 3.86 5.77 4.57
CA ALA A 95 2.55 5.29 5.03
C ALA A 95 2.49 3.75 5.09
N VAL A 96 3.12 3.05 4.15
CA VAL A 96 3.23 1.58 4.17
C VAL A 96 4.10 1.11 5.33
N ASP A 97 5.25 1.74 5.55
CA ASP A 97 6.19 1.37 6.62
C ASP A 97 5.56 1.51 8.02
N GLU A 98 4.92 2.65 8.27
CA GLU A 98 4.23 2.94 9.54
C GLU A 98 3.04 2.00 9.77
N LEU A 99 2.25 1.73 8.73
CA LEU A 99 1.11 0.83 8.83
C LEU A 99 1.54 -0.61 9.09
N ALA A 100 2.58 -1.10 8.41
CA ALA A 100 3.13 -2.42 8.64
C ALA A 100 3.68 -2.55 10.07
N HIS A 101 4.46 -1.55 10.52
CA HIS A 101 5.01 -1.55 11.88
C HIS A 101 3.90 -1.61 12.93
N TRP A 102 2.80 -0.89 12.72
CA TRP A 102 1.66 -0.95 13.62
C TRP A 102 1.02 -2.33 13.68
N PHE A 103 0.81 -3.00 12.55
CA PHE A 103 0.25 -4.35 12.52
C PHE A 103 1.19 -5.40 13.13
N ASP A 104 2.49 -5.30 12.90
CA ASP A 104 3.50 -6.17 13.52
C ASP A 104 3.49 -6.01 15.05
N TYR A 105 3.36 -4.78 15.55
CA TYR A 105 3.26 -4.52 16.99
C TYR A 105 2.00 -5.17 17.60
N GLU A 106 0.84 -5.00 16.96
CA GLU A 106 -0.44 -5.58 17.41
C GLU A 106 -0.51 -7.11 17.25
N GLU A 107 0.35 -7.72 16.43
CA GLU A 107 0.49 -9.17 16.34
C GLU A 107 1.25 -9.75 17.55
N GLY A 108 2.26 -9.02 18.03
CA GLY A 108 3.13 -9.44 19.13
C GLY A 108 2.58 -9.20 20.54
N THR A 109 1.48 -8.45 20.67
CA THR A 109 0.76 -8.17 21.92
C THR A 109 -0.39 -9.13 22.18
#